data_AF-A0A2V5MG70-F1
#
_entry.id   AF-A0A2V5MG70-F1
#
_cell.length_a   1.000
_cell.length_b   1.000
_cell.length_c   1.000
_cell.angle_alpha   90.00
_cell.angle_beta   90.00
_cell.angle_gamma   90.00
#
_symmetry.space_group_name_H-M   'P 1'
#
loop_
_entity.id
_entity.type
_entity.pdbx_description
1 polymer ?
#
loop_
_entity_poly.entity_id
_entity_poly.type
_entity_poly.pdbx_seq_one_letter_code
_entity_poly.pdbx_strand_id
1 'polypeptide(L)'
;MADKSIDKAFGLAAERYAALGVAVTRALKTLAKIPVSVHCWQGDDVGGFEKHTDETLSRTRQSLARPDPGGGLAVTGKYPGKACTPNELRMDLEKALSLIPGKHRVNLHAMYGEFGGKKVDRDEIEVAHFKNWIAWAKANGLGLDFNPTCFAHPKAADGFTLSHRDKGVRQFWI
;
A
#
# COMPACT_ATOMS: atom_id res chain seq x y z
N MET A 1 11.61 30.34 -1.61
CA MET A 1 11.12 31.67 -2.08
C MET A 1 9.90 31.41 -2.92
N ALA A 2 8.75 32.03 -2.61
CA ALA A 2 7.58 31.94 -3.48
C ALA A 2 7.93 32.57 -4.84
N ASP A 3 7.67 31.83 -5.92
CA ASP A 3 7.85 32.34 -7.27
C ASP A 3 6.77 33.39 -7.53
N LYS A 4 7.18 34.65 -7.73
CA LYS A 4 6.28 35.78 -8.01
C LYS A 4 5.35 35.52 -9.20
N SER A 5 5.71 34.62 -10.11
CA SER A 5 4.86 34.19 -11.22
C SER A 5 3.67 33.35 -10.74
N ILE A 6 3.91 32.40 -9.83
CA ILE A 6 2.89 31.50 -9.27
C ILE A 6 1.87 32.27 -8.43
N ASP A 7 2.33 33.20 -7.58
CA ASP A 7 1.43 33.99 -6.73
C ASP A 7 0.46 34.86 -7.55
N LYS A 8 0.96 35.48 -8.63
CA LYS A 8 0.13 36.24 -9.56
C LYS A 8 -0.89 35.36 -10.27
N ALA A 9 -0.46 34.21 -10.78
CA ALA A 9 -1.35 33.27 -11.45
C ALA A 9 -2.43 32.74 -10.50
N PHE A 10 -2.06 32.44 -9.25
CA PHE A 10 -3.01 32.01 -8.21
C PHE A 10 -4.04 33.12 -7.89
N GLY A 11 -3.60 34.37 -7.74
CA GLY A 11 -4.50 35.50 -7.50
C GLY A 11 -5.55 35.67 -8.59
N LEU A 12 -5.11 35.67 -9.85
CA LEU A 12 -6.01 35.75 -11.02
C LEU A 12 -7.00 34.57 -11.06
N ALA A 13 -6.56 33.36 -10.73
CA ALA A 13 -7.44 32.20 -10.66
C ALA A 13 -8.47 32.34 -9.52
N ALA A 14 -8.04 32.81 -8.34
CA ALA A 14 -8.92 33.00 -7.19
C ALA A 14 -10.03 34.03 -7.48
N GLU A 15 -9.70 35.13 -8.18
CA GLU A 15 -10.69 36.12 -8.63
C GLU A 15 -11.73 35.51 -9.59
N ARG A 16 -11.29 34.70 -10.55
CA ARG A 16 -12.19 34.00 -11.50
C ARG A 16 -13.16 33.06 -10.78
N TYR A 17 -12.68 32.31 -9.79
CA TYR A 17 -13.54 31.44 -8.98
C TYR A 17 -14.47 32.24 -8.06
N ALA A 18 -14.01 33.36 -7.51
CA ALA A 18 -14.84 34.23 -6.67
C ALA A 18 -16.02 34.83 -7.45
N ALA A 19 -15.84 35.18 -8.74
CA ALA A 19 -16.92 35.62 -9.62
C ALA A 19 -18.02 34.56 -9.82
N LEU A 20 -17.72 33.28 -9.57
CA LEU A 20 -18.67 32.17 -9.59
C LEU A 20 -19.18 31.79 -8.19
N GLY A 21 -18.87 32.58 -7.16
CA GLY A 21 -19.27 32.31 -5.77
C GLY A 21 -18.41 31.26 -5.05
N VAL A 22 -17.24 30.89 -5.60
CA VAL A 22 -16.36 29.87 -5.02
C VAL A 22 -15.22 30.50 -4.21
N ALA A 23 -15.19 30.22 -2.91
CA ALA A 23 -14.12 30.67 -2.02
C ALA A 23 -12.92 29.70 -2.04
N VAL A 24 -11.94 29.94 -2.92
CA VAL A 24 -10.76 29.07 -3.12
C VAL A 24 -9.99 28.82 -1.83
N THR A 25 -9.73 29.83 -1.02
CA THR A 25 -9.02 29.66 0.27
C THR A 25 -9.78 28.73 1.24
N ARG A 26 -11.11 28.77 1.22
CA ARG A 26 -11.93 27.85 2.01
C ARG A 26 -11.83 26.43 1.45
N ALA A 27 -11.90 26.27 0.12
CA ALA A 27 -11.76 24.98 -0.54
C ALA A 27 -10.40 24.33 -0.24
N LEU A 28 -9.30 25.08 -0.30
CA LEU A 28 -7.95 24.57 0.03
C LEU A 28 -7.83 24.17 1.51
N LYS A 29 -8.41 24.94 2.43
CA LYS A 29 -8.47 24.58 3.85
C LYS A 29 -9.28 23.30 4.10
N THR A 30 -10.32 23.05 3.31
CA THR A 30 -11.08 21.80 3.36
C THR A 30 -10.25 20.64 2.78
N LEU A 31 -9.66 20.84 1.60
CA LEU A 31 -8.84 19.84 0.91
C LEU A 31 -7.67 19.35 1.79
N ALA A 32 -6.99 20.25 2.48
CA ALA A 32 -5.87 19.93 3.37
C ALA A 32 -6.24 18.98 4.53
N LYS A 33 -7.54 18.79 4.82
CA LYS A 33 -8.03 17.90 5.88
C LYS A 33 -8.50 16.54 5.37
N ILE A 34 -8.51 16.31 4.05
CA ILE A 34 -9.01 15.06 3.47
C ILE A 34 -7.82 14.09 3.32
N PRO A 35 -7.75 13.01 4.12
CA PRO A 35 -6.70 12.02 3.96
C PRO A 35 -6.98 11.12 2.77
N VAL A 36 -5.95 10.84 1.97
CA VAL A 36 -5.97 9.78 0.97
C VAL A 36 -5.26 8.57 1.57
N SER A 37 -5.84 7.38 1.41
CA SER A 37 -5.19 6.13 1.84
C SER A 37 -4.37 5.55 0.69
N VAL A 38 -3.05 5.68 0.80
CA VAL A 38 -2.10 5.27 -0.24
C VAL A 38 -1.78 3.79 -0.06
N HIS A 39 -1.95 3.03 -1.13
CA HIS A 39 -1.76 1.58 -1.10
C HIS A 39 -0.29 1.17 -1.10
N CYS A 40 0.11 0.29 -0.18
CA CYS A 40 1.51 -0.12 -0.02
C CYS A 40 2.02 -0.95 -1.20
N TRP A 41 1.14 -1.72 -1.85
CA TRP A 41 1.54 -2.74 -2.82
C TRP A 41 2.10 -2.21 -4.14
N GLN A 42 1.94 -0.90 -4.39
CA GLN A 42 2.56 -0.28 -5.54
C GLN A 42 4.09 -0.21 -5.42
N GLY A 43 4.63 -0.17 -4.21
CA GLY A 43 6.09 -0.04 -4.03
C GLY A 43 6.87 -1.32 -4.34
N ASP A 44 6.23 -2.48 -4.40
CA ASP A 44 6.90 -3.77 -4.57
C ASP A 44 6.23 -4.72 -5.59
N ASP A 45 5.36 -4.18 -6.46
CA ASP A 45 4.59 -4.94 -7.46
C ASP A 45 3.71 -6.04 -6.83
N VAL A 46 2.95 -5.72 -5.77
CA VAL A 46 2.06 -6.68 -5.07
C VAL A 46 2.84 -7.87 -4.50
N GLY A 47 4.06 -7.61 -4.05
CA GLY A 47 4.99 -8.67 -3.71
C GLY A 47 4.75 -9.28 -2.32
N GLY A 48 4.41 -8.48 -1.30
CA GLY A 48 4.33 -8.91 0.10
C GLY A 48 5.69 -9.04 0.80
N PHE A 49 5.77 -9.72 1.94
CA PHE A 49 7.00 -10.12 2.67
C PHE A 49 6.87 -11.51 3.32
N GLU A 50 5.81 -12.25 2.98
CA GLU A 50 5.64 -13.66 3.38
C GLU A 50 6.78 -14.51 2.82
N LYS A 51 7.21 -15.53 3.58
CA LYS A 51 8.06 -16.60 3.05
C LYS A 51 7.17 -17.63 2.38
N HIS A 52 7.26 -17.73 1.05
CA HIS A 52 6.60 -18.81 0.32
C HIS A 52 7.38 -20.12 0.51
N THR A 53 6.67 -21.23 0.68
CA THR A 53 7.28 -22.58 0.78
C THR A 53 7.68 -23.16 -0.58
N ASP A 54 7.28 -22.51 -1.66
CA ASP A 54 7.59 -22.94 -3.02
C ASP A 54 8.72 -22.07 -3.58
N GLU A 55 9.86 -22.69 -3.92
CA GLU A 55 11.02 -22.01 -4.50
C GLU A 55 10.69 -21.32 -5.83
N THR A 56 9.62 -21.73 -6.51
CA THR A 56 9.13 -21.07 -7.74
C THR A 56 8.48 -19.70 -7.49
N LEU A 57 8.14 -19.39 -6.24
CA LEU A 57 7.67 -18.08 -5.77
C LEU A 57 8.74 -17.34 -4.94
N SER A 58 9.98 -17.86 -4.94
CA SER A 58 11.10 -17.31 -4.19
C SER A 58 11.46 -15.89 -4.63
N ARG A 59 11.54 -15.01 -3.63
CA ARG A 59 11.72 -13.55 -3.76
C ARG A 59 13.20 -13.16 -3.73
N THR A 60 14.08 -13.99 -4.31
CA THR A 60 15.50 -13.63 -4.47
C THR A 60 15.63 -12.57 -5.56
N ARG A 61 16.58 -11.63 -5.38
CA ARG A 61 17.00 -10.63 -6.39
C ARG A 61 17.31 -11.21 -7.78
N GLN A 62 17.47 -12.52 -7.87
CA GLN A 62 17.84 -13.29 -9.05
C GLN A 62 16.68 -14.05 -9.70
N SER A 63 15.49 -14.08 -9.08
CA SER A 63 14.31 -14.64 -9.73
C SER A 63 13.85 -13.70 -10.85
N LEU A 64 14.14 -14.07 -12.09
CA LEU A 64 13.73 -13.37 -13.30
C LEU A 64 12.21 -13.51 -13.58
N ALA A 65 11.53 -14.40 -12.84
CA ALA A 65 10.10 -14.61 -12.91
C ALA A 65 9.41 -13.74 -11.83
N ARG A 66 8.47 -12.89 -12.25
CA ARG A 66 7.57 -12.21 -11.31
C ARG A 66 6.68 -13.29 -10.69
N PRO A 67 6.52 -13.35 -9.36
CA PRO A 67 5.46 -14.15 -8.77
C PRO A 67 4.14 -13.65 -9.35
N ASP A 68 3.31 -14.56 -9.84
CA ASP A 68 1.95 -14.24 -10.23
C ASP A 68 1.21 -13.77 -8.97
N PRO A 69 0.71 -12.52 -8.91
CA PRO A 69 -0.08 -12.06 -7.77
C PRO A 69 -1.37 -12.89 -7.59
N GLY A 70 -1.74 -13.73 -8.56
CA GLY A 70 -2.85 -14.65 -8.48
C GLY A 70 -4.19 -13.93 -8.40
N GLY A 71 -5.28 -14.69 -8.26
CA GLY A 71 -6.63 -14.12 -8.11
C GLY A 71 -7.09 -13.23 -9.27
N GLY A 72 -6.50 -13.38 -10.45
CA GLY A 72 -6.80 -12.55 -11.64
C GLY A 72 -6.14 -11.16 -11.64
N LEU A 73 -5.23 -10.89 -10.69
CA LEU A 73 -4.44 -9.66 -10.66
C LEU A 73 -3.25 -9.74 -11.63
N ALA A 74 -2.78 -8.59 -12.09
CA ALA A 74 -1.58 -8.53 -12.93
C ALA A 74 -0.77 -7.27 -12.62
N VAL A 75 0.56 -7.42 -12.60
CA VAL A 75 1.50 -6.29 -12.58
C VAL A 75 2.39 -6.34 -13.81
N THR A 76 2.23 -5.36 -14.70
CA THR A 76 2.90 -5.31 -15.99
C THR A 76 4.14 -4.40 -15.98
N GLY A 77 5.07 -4.62 -16.91
CA GLY A 77 6.32 -3.86 -17.01
C GLY A 77 7.47 -4.51 -16.23
N LYS A 78 8.69 -3.97 -16.35
CA LYS A 78 9.89 -4.40 -15.59
C LYS A 78 10.75 -3.20 -15.20
N TYR A 79 10.12 -2.14 -14.70
CA TYR A 79 10.85 -0.97 -14.23
C TYR A 79 11.72 -1.35 -13.01
N PRO A 80 13.03 -1.01 -12.99
CA PRO A 80 13.92 -1.42 -11.91
C PRO A 80 13.65 -0.64 -10.62
N GLY A 81 14.13 -1.16 -9.49
CA GLY A 81 14.16 -0.41 -8.22
C GLY A 81 12.98 -0.65 -7.27
N LYS A 82 12.13 -1.65 -7.52
CA LYS A 82 11.06 -2.00 -6.57
C LYS A 82 11.60 -2.38 -5.19
N ALA A 83 10.86 -2.03 -4.14
CA ALA A 83 11.20 -2.43 -2.78
C ALA A 83 11.22 -3.96 -2.64
N CYS A 84 12.21 -4.48 -1.92
CA CYS A 84 12.37 -5.90 -1.64
C CYS A 84 12.31 -6.19 -0.12
N THR A 85 12.26 -5.15 0.71
CA THR A 85 12.17 -5.26 2.17
C THR A 85 11.14 -4.27 2.75
N PRO A 86 10.62 -4.52 3.96
CA PRO A 86 9.75 -3.56 4.65
C PRO A 86 10.39 -2.18 4.82
N ASN A 87 11.71 -2.14 5.05
CA ASN A 87 12.45 -0.88 5.22
C ASN A 87 12.56 -0.10 3.91
N GLU A 88 12.92 -0.75 2.81
CA GLU A 88 12.94 -0.13 1.48
C GLU A 88 11.54 0.42 1.12
N LEU A 89 10.48 -0.38 1.37
CA LEU A 89 9.11 0.06 1.07
C LEU A 89 8.68 1.27 1.90
N ARG A 90 9.06 1.33 3.19
CA ARG A 90 8.81 2.51 4.03
C ARG A 90 9.56 3.74 3.52
N MET A 91 10.82 3.59 3.09
CA MET A 91 11.60 4.70 2.51
C MET A 91 10.95 5.23 1.23
N ASP A 92 10.45 4.33 0.38
CA ASP A 92 9.73 4.71 -0.85
C ASP A 92 8.44 5.45 -0.52
N LEU A 93 7.67 4.96 0.47
CA LEU A 93 6.46 5.63 0.96
C LEU A 93 6.77 7.02 1.54
N GLU A 94 7.80 7.16 2.36
CA GLU A 94 8.24 8.45 2.90
C GLU A 94 8.60 9.42 1.78
N LYS A 95 9.33 8.94 0.76
CA LYS A 95 9.71 9.77 -0.38
C LYS A 95 8.47 10.23 -1.16
N ALA A 96 7.53 9.33 -1.43
CA ALA A 96 6.28 9.67 -2.11
C ALA A 96 5.48 10.68 -1.28
N LEU A 97 5.29 10.42 0.01
CA LEU A 97 4.54 11.29 0.92
C LEU A 97 5.17 12.68 1.09
N SER A 98 6.50 12.81 0.98
CA SER A 98 7.17 14.12 0.98
C SER A 98 6.80 15.00 -0.22
N LEU A 99 6.31 14.39 -1.30
CA LEU A 99 5.92 15.05 -2.54
C LEU A 99 4.40 15.24 -2.66
N ILE A 100 3.62 14.63 -1.76
CA ILE A 100 2.15 14.69 -1.77
C ILE A 100 1.67 15.61 -0.64
N PRO A 101 0.92 16.69 -0.92
CA PRO A 101 0.50 17.64 0.09
C PRO A 101 -0.63 17.09 0.97
N GLY A 102 -0.44 17.18 2.28
CA GLY A 102 -1.46 16.85 3.27
C GLY A 102 -0.96 15.84 4.31
N LYS A 103 -1.88 15.35 5.13
CA LYS A 103 -1.64 14.21 6.02
C LYS A 103 -2.51 13.06 5.57
N HIS A 104 -1.90 11.90 5.40
CA HIS A 104 -2.50 10.77 4.68
C HIS A 104 -2.47 9.50 5.51
N ARG A 105 -2.95 8.42 4.90
CA ARG A 105 -2.97 7.09 5.47
C ARG A 105 -2.20 6.15 4.55
N VAL A 106 -1.76 5.02 5.10
CA VAL A 106 -1.21 3.92 4.31
C VAL A 106 -2.12 2.71 4.45
N ASN A 107 -2.47 2.11 3.32
CA ASN A 107 -3.31 0.93 3.24
C ASN A 107 -2.44 -0.32 3.09
N LEU A 108 -2.44 -1.17 4.11
CA LEU A 108 -1.61 -2.38 4.18
C LEU A 108 -2.40 -3.63 3.80
N HIS A 109 -1.70 -4.62 3.23
CA HIS A 109 -2.21 -5.97 3.07
C HIS A 109 -1.57 -6.90 4.11
N ALA A 110 -2.26 -7.97 4.51
CA ALA A 110 -1.75 -8.93 5.51
C ALA A 110 -0.40 -9.56 5.12
N MET A 111 -0.14 -9.70 3.82
CA MET A 111 1.13 -10.23 3.32
C MET A 111 2.33 -9.31 3.54
N TYR A 112 2.12 -8.05 3.98
CA TYR A 112 3.19 -7.10 4.31
C TYR A 112 3.62 -7.16 5.79
N GLY A 113 3.16 -8.18 6.54
CA GLY A 113 3.64 -8.45 7.89
C GLY A 113 5.14 -8.72 7.94
N GLU A 114 5.77 -8.36 9.05
CA GLU A 114 7.18 -8.59 9.32
C GLU A 114 7.36 -9.84 10.19
N PHE A 115 7.50 -11.00 9.55
CA PHE A 115 7.51 -12.32 10.22
C PHE A 115 8.87 -12.75 10.78
N GLY A 116 9.89 -11.87 10.75
CA GLY A 116 11.22 -12.17 11.28
C GLY A 116 11.89 -13.41 10.64
N GLY A 117 11.54 -13.72 9.39
CA GLY A 117 12.03 -14.89 8.67
C GLY A 117 11.42 -16.22 9.12
N LYS A 118 10.43 -16.22 10.02
CA LYS A 118 9.64 -17.41 10.37
C LYS A 118 8.53 -17.62 9.34
N LYS A 119 8.08 -18.87 9.22
CA LYS A 119 6.83 -19.18 8.52
C LYS A 119 5.68 -18.95 9.50
N VAL A 120 4.75 -18.08 9.13
CA VAL A 120 3.49 -17.80 9.82
C VAL A 120 2.43 -17.89 8.74
N ASP A 121 1.44 -18.76 8.93
CA ASP A 121 0.37 -18.91 7.94
C ASP A 121 -0.68 -17.79 8.13
N ARG A 122 -1.53 -17.56 7.13
CA ARG A 122 -2.37 -16.35 7.09
C ARG A 122 -3.45 -16.29 8.17
N ASP A 123 -3.88 -17.44 8.68
CA ASP A 123 -4.78 -17.60 9.82
C ASP A 123 -4.09 -17.40 11.18
N GLU A 124 -2.76 -17.30 11.20
CA GLU A 124 -1.94 -17.09 12.41
C GLU A 124 -1.36 -15.66 12.49
N ILE A 125 -1.78 -14.76 11.60
CA ILE A 125 -1.26 -13.39 11.56
C ILE A 125 -1.81 -12.56 12.73
N GLU A 126 -0.90 -12.17 13.62
CA GLU A 126 -1.18 -11.29 14.75
C GLU A 126 -0.65 -9.84 14.59
N VAL A 127 -1.09 -8.94 15.48
CA VAL A 127 -0.64 -7.53 15.59
C VAL A 127 0.88 -7.43 15.76
N ALA A 128 1.52 -8.41 16.41
CA ALA A 128 2.97 -8.44 16.61
C ALA A 128 3.76 -8.37 15.29
N HIS A 129 3.20 -8.92 14.20
CA HIS A 129 3.80 -8.88 12.86
C HIS A 129 3.73 -7.49 12.21
N PHE A 130 2.93 -6.57 12.75
CA PHE A 130 2.76 -5.21 12.24
C PHE A 130 3.28 -4.13 13.19
N LYS A 131 3.94 -4.51 14.29
CA LYS A 131 4.43 -3.55 15.30
C LYS A 131 5.33 -2.45 14.70
N ASN A 132 6.16 -2.80 13.72
CA ASN A 132 7.08 -1.87 13.07
C ASN A 132 6.31 -0.90 12.14
N TRP A 133 5.29 -1.39 11.44
CA TRP A 133 4.37 -0.55 10.66
C TRP A 133 3.61 0.44 11.54
N ILE A 134 3.09 -0.03 12.69
CA ILE A 134 2.37 0.79 13.66
C ILE A 134 3.29 1.88 14.23
N ALA A 135 4.50 1.51 14.65
CA ALA A 135 5.49 2.46 15.17
C ALA A 135 5.89 3.50 14.12
N TRP A 136 6.17 3.05 12.89
CA TRP A 136 6.51 3.93 11.77
C TRP A 136 5.38 4.90 11.41
N ALA A 137 4.14 4.41 11.32
CA ALA A 137 2.99 5.25 11.01
C ALA A 137 2.77 6.31 12.10
N LYS A 138 2.89 5.92 13.38
CA LYS A 138 2.81 6.85 14.51
C LYS A 138 3.89 7.93 14.44
N ALA A 139 5.14 7.56 14.15
CA ALA A 139 6.25 8.50 14.03
C ALA A 139 6.03 9.53 12.90
N ASN A 140 5.37 9.13 11.82
CA ASN A 140 5.08 9.98 10.67
C ASN A 140 3.69 10.66 10.73
N GLY A 141 2.91 10.44 11.80
CA GLY A 141 1.55 10.98 11.93
C GLY A 141 0.57 10.46 10.87
N LEU A 142 0.77 9.23 10.42
CA LEU A 142 -0.04 8.54 9.42
C LEU A 142 -1.09 7.64 10.09
N GLY A 143 -2.25 7.52 9.47
CA GLY A 143 -3.19 6.44 9.79
C GLY A 143 -2.86 5.16 9.01
N LEU A 144 -3.28 4.01 9.54
CA LEU A 144 -3.17 2.72 8.85
C LEU A 144 -4.56 2.14 8.55
N ASP A 145 -4.74 1.69 7.32
CA ASP A 145 -5.84 0.83 6.86
C ASP A 145 -5.30 -0.59 6.60
N PHE A 146 -6.19 -1.58 6.55
CA PHE A 146 -5.78 -2.98 6.52
C PHE A 146 -6.71 -3.85 5.65
N ASN A 147 -6.13 -4.88 5.01
CA ASN A 147 -6.84 -5.84 4.18
C ASN A 147 -6.31 -7.26 4.44
N PRO A 148 -7.19 -8.27 4.61
CA PRO A 148 -6.75 -9.67 4.53
C PRO A 148 -6.26 -9.99 3.11
N THR A 149 -5.21 -10.80 2.97
CA THR A 149 -4.72 -11.28 1.66
C THR A 149 -5.35 -12.61 1.31
N CYS A 150 -6.34 -12.64 0.43
CA CYS A 150 -7.06 -13.85 0.02
C CYS A 150 -6.71 -14.32 -1.41
N PHE A 151 -5.47 -14.07 -1.86
CA PHE A 151 -4.94 -14.44 -3.19
C PHE A 151 -3.46 -14.84 -3.10
N ALA A 152 -2.83 -15.32 -4.18
CA ALA A 152 -1.42 -15.78 -4.17
C ALA A 152 -1.11 -16.72 -2.98
N HIS A 153 -1.93 -17.76 -2.80
CA HIS A 153 -1.79 -18.74 -1.73
C HIS A 153 -2.24 -20.12 -2.21
N PRO A 154 -1.62 -21.24 -1.78
CA PRO A 154 -2.05 -22.57 -2.16
C PRO A 154 -3.54 -22.84 -1.88
N LYS A 155 -4.08 -22.34 -0.77
CA LYS A 155 -5.52 -22.45 -0.42
C LYS A 155 -6.44 -21.47 -1.19
N ALA A 156 -5.92 -20.78 -2.20
CA ALA A 156 -6.66 -19.94 -3.14
C ALA A 156 -6.42 -20.37 -4.61
N ALA A 157 -5.63 -21.42 -4.85
CA ALA A 157 -5.23 -21.86 -6.20
C ALA A 157 -6.43 -22.34 -7.05
N ASP A 158 -7.46 -22.88 -6.40
CA ASP A 158 -8.70 -23.33 -7.07
C ASP A 158 -9.61 -22.16 -7.50
N GLY A 159 -9.20 -20.91 -7.25
CA GLY A 159 -9.95 -19.70 -7.60
C GLY A 159 -11.09 -19.35 -6.62
N PHE A 160 -11.27 -20.12 -5.55
CA PHE A 160 -12.24 -19.85 -4.49
C PHE A 160 -11.56 -19.77 -3.11
N THR A 161 -12.05 -18.89 -2.24
CA THR A 161 -11.56 -18.72 -0.86
C THR A 161 -12.69 -18.82 0.16
N LEU A 162 -13.31 -17.70 0.54
CA LEU A 162 -14.45 -17.67 1.46
C LEU A 162 -15.66 -18.48 0.93
N SER A 163 -15.77 -18.61 -0.38
CA SER A 163 -16.81 -19.36 -1.08
C SER A 163 -16.38 -20.77 -1.52
N HIS A 164 -15.21 -21.25 -1.08
CA HIS A 164 -14.69 -22.56 -1.46
C HIS A 164 -15.62 -23.71 -1.02
N ARG A 165 -15.71 -24.81 -1.78
CA ARG A 165 -16.59 -25.94 -1.45
C ARG A 165 -16.11 -26.75 -0.24
N ASP A 166 -14.79 -26.91 -0.12
CA ASP A 166 -14.14 -27.51 1.05
C ASP A 166 -14.30 -26.64 2.31
N LYS A 167 -14.77 -27.24 3.41
CA LYS A 167 -14.99 -26.56 4.69
C LYS A 167 -13.69 -26.13 5.38
N GLY A 168 -12.64 -26.94 5.30
CA GLY A 168 -11.32 -26.62 5.86
C GLY A 168 -10.66 -25.44 5.15
N VAL A 169 -10.83 -25.31 3.82
CA VAL A 169 -10.35 -24.12 3.09
C VAL A 169 -11.14 -22.87 3.50
N ARG A 170 -12.47 -22.95 3.61
CA ARG A 170 -13.26 -21.80 4.11
C ARG A 170 -12.85 -21.40 5.52
N GLN A 171 -12.69 -22.39 6.41
CA GLN A 171 -12.33 -22.14 7.81
C GLN A 171 -10.96 -21.48 7.98
N PHE A 172 -10.04 -21.71 7.05
CA PHE A 172 -8.74 -21.02 7.01
C PHE A 172 -8.86 -19.54 6.63
N TRP A 173 -9.84 -19.17 5.79
CA TRP A 173 -10.02 -17.79 5.33
C TRP A 173 -10.97 -16.95 6.20
N ILE A 174 -11.76 -17.60 7.07
CA ILE A 174 -12.67 -16.98 8.06
C ILE A 174 -11.87 -16.57 9.28
#